data_AF-A0A842LC02-F1
#
_entry.id   AF-A0A842LC02-F1
#
_cell.length_a   1.000
_cell.length_b   1.000
_cell.length_c   1.000
_cell.angle_alpha   90.00
_cell.angle_beta   90.00
_cell.angle_gamma   90.00
#
_symmetry.space_group_name_H-M   'P 1'
#
loop_
_entity.id
_entity.type
_entity.pdbx_description
1 polymer ?
#
loop_
_entity_poly.entity_id
_entity_poly.type
_entity_poly.pdbx_seq_one_letter_code
_entity_poly.pdbx_strand_id
1 'polypeptide(L)'
;MTPDGIPTPALITMSALKLADIPFLVVNAGLKVPPKTPFVDVGGVFGRDIRCGKAVENAREVFQRAYQLGLQLSKVVDYLVVGRAFPAGRRPPSLYFLQQE
;
A
#
# COMPACT_ATOMS: atom_id res chain seq x y z
N MET A 1 -2.21 9.86 14.12
CA MET A 1 -2.82 9.37 15.37
C MET A 1 -4.33 9.32 15.18
N THR A 2 -5.05 8.49 15.93
CA THR A 2 -6.52 8.55 15.98
C THR A 2 -6.97 9.84 16.69
N PRO A 3 -8.27 10.20 16.66
CA PRO A 3 -8.79 11.31 17.45
C PRO A 3 -8.45 11.22 18.95
N ASP A 4 -8.39 10.00 19.49
CA ASP A 4 -8.03 9.73 20.90
C ASP A 4 -6.51 9.69 21.15
N GLY A 5 -5.70 10.09 20.17
CA GLY A 5 -4.25 10.13 20.31
C GLY A 5 -3.55 8.77 20.21
N ILE A 6 -4.24 7.71 19.75
CA ILE A 6 -3.60 6.40 19.57
C ILE A 6 -2.64 6.49 18.36
N PRO A 7 -1.36 6.10 18.50
CA PRO A 7 -0.39 6.16 17.41
C PRO A 7 -0.76 5.20 16.27
N THR A 8 -0.20 5.44 15.09
CA THR A 8 -0.45 4.58 13.93
C THR A 8 0.12 3.17 14.17
N PRO A 9 -0.60 2.09 13.80
CA PRO A 9 -0.04 0.74 13.81
C PRO A 9 1.22 0.58 12.96
N ALA A 10 1.48 1.50 12.02
CA ALA A 10 2.72 1.53 11.27
C ALA A 10 3.97 1.65 12.17
N LEU A 11 3.82 2.12 13.42
CA LEU A 11 4.91 2.11 14.40
C LEU A 11 5.35 0.68 14.74
N ILE A 12 4.40 -0.26 14.87
CA ILE A 12 4.69 -1.68 15.12
C ILE A 12 5.35 -2.29 13.88
N THR A 13 4.79 -2.05 12.69
CA THR A 13 5.37 -2.52 11.42
C THR A 13 6.80 -2.03 11.25
N MET A 14 7.07 -0.74 11.43
CA MET A 14 8.42 -0.19 11.30
C MET A 14 9.39 -0.74 12.36
N SER A 15 8.91 -1.02 13.58
CA SER A 15 9.74 -1.64 14.62
C SER A 15 10.12 -3.06 14.24
N ALA A 16 9.17 -3.87 13.76
CA ALA A 16 9.41 -5.24 13.31
C ALA A 16 10.38 -5.27 12.11
N LEU A 17 10.14 -4.44 11.10
CA LEU A 17 11.01 -4.36 9.92
C LEU A 17 12.46 -4.02 10.28
N LYS A 18 12.65 -3.08 11.22
CA LYS A 18 14.00 -2.69 11.66
C LYS A 18 14.68 -3.72 12.54
N LEU A 19 13.95 -4.37 13.44
CA LEU A 19 14.53 -5.35 14.38
C LEU A 19 14.95 -6.64 13.67
N ALA A 20 14.21 -7.03 12.63
CA ALA A 20 14.49 -8.24 11.86
C ALA A 20 15.24 -7.96 10.54
N ASP A 21 15.68 -6.71 10.30
CA ASP A 21 16.36 -6.27 9.08
C ASP A 21 15.65 -6.70 7.78
N ILE A 22 14.31 -6.58 7.79
CA ILE A 22 13.44 -7.06 6.72
C ILE A 22 13.41 -6.01 5.59
N PRO A 23 13.79 -6.37 4.36
CA PRO A 23 13.64 -5.47 3.22
C PRO A 23 12.16 -5.21 2.95
N PHE A 24 11.83 -3.95 2.63
CA PHE A 24 10.47 -3.57 2.29
C PHE A 24 10.41 -2.66 1.07
N LEU A 25 9.31 -2.77 0.33
CA LEU A 25 9.00 -1.92 -0.80
C LEU A 25 7.67 -1.19 -0.56
N VAL A 26 7.67 0.12 -0.79
CA VAL A 26 6.46 0.94 -0.72
C VAL A 26 5.79 0.95 -2.09
N VAL A 27 4.51 0.62 -2.16
CA VAL A 27 3.73 0.62 -3.40
C VAL A 27 2.57 1.60 -3.31
N ASN A 28 2.64 2.67 -4.09
CA ASN A 28 1.55 3.65 -4.25
C ASN A 28 0.54 3.14 -5.27
N ALA A 29 -0.72 2.98 -4.85
CA ALA A 29 -1.80 2.57 -5.74
C ALA A 29 -2.85 3.68 -5.96
N GLY A 30 -2.46 4.96 -5.83
CA GLY A 30 -3.34 6.13 -5.96
C GLY A 30 -3.54 7.00 -4.72
N LEU A 31 -2.50 7.27 -3.91
CA LEU A 31 -2.59 8.20 -2.77
C LEU A 31 -2.86 9.61 -3.27
N LYS A 32 -3.65 10.40 -2.52
CA LYS A 32 -3.83 11.82 -2.83
C LYS A 32 -2.52 12.61 -2.75
N VAL A 33 -1.69 12.25 -1.78
CA VAL A 33 -0.37 12.85 -1.56
C VAL A 33 0.65 11.72 -1.65
N PRO A 34 1.54 11.73 -2.67
CA PRO A 34 2.57 10.72 -2.80
C PRO A 34 3.52 10.68 -1.60
N PRO A 35 4.08 9.51 -1.25
CA PRO A 35 5.12 9.41 -0.22
C PRO A 35 6.36 10.23 -0.59
N LYS A 36 7.08 10.70 0.43
CA LYS A 36 8.39 11.38 0.26
C LYS A 36 9.58 10.40 0.28
N THR A 37 9.31 9.11 0.20
CA THR A 37 10.30 8.02 0.17
C THR A 37 10.26 7.36 -1.20
N PRO A 38 11.27 6.57 -1.62
CA PRO A 38 11.15 5.75 -2.81
C PRO A 38 9.92 4.84 -2.75
N PHE A 39 9.17 4.76 -3.85
CA PHE A 39 7.99 3.92 -4.00
C PHE A 39 7.84 3.44 -5.45
N VAL A 40 7.12 2.33 -5.64
CA VAL A 40 6.62 1.90 -6.95
C VAL A 40 5.20 2.40 -7.13
N ASP A 41 4.94 3.07 -8.24
CA ASP A 41 3.60 3.52 -8.60
C ASP A 41 2.92 2.51 -9.53
N VAL A 42 1.77 1.98 -9.12
CA VAL A 42 0.93 1.12 -9.99
C VAL A 42 -0.13 1.91 -10.76
N GLY A 43 -0.03 3.24 -10.71
CA GLY A 43 -0.80 4.21 -11.50
C GLY A 43 -2.27 4.28 -11.12
N GLY A 44 -2.59 4.10 -9.84
CA GLY A 44 -3.95 4.30 -9.37
C GLY A 44 -4.28 5.76 -9.16
N VAL A 45 -5.57 6.06 -9.13
CA VAL A 45 -6.10 7.41 -8.91
C VAL A 45 -6.75 7.47 -7.53
N PHE A 46 -6.69 8.64 -6.90
CA PHE A 46 -7.32 8.83 -5.59
C PHE A 46 -8.82 8.49 -5.63
N GLY A 47 -9.21 7.65 -4.67
CA GLY A 47 -10.56 7.10 -4.59
C GLY A 47 -11.68 8.12 -4.40
N ARG A 48 -12.80 7.88 -5.10
CA ARG A 48 -14.07 8.60 -4.94
C ARG A 48 -14.87 8.06 -3.75
N ASP A 49 -15.96 8.73 -3.39
CA ASP A 49 -16.85 8.23 -2.35
C ASP A 49 -17.44 6.86 -2.73
N ILE A 50 -17.30 5.87 -1.84
CA ILE A 50 -17.79 4.50 -2.07
C ILE A 50 -19.31 4.43 -2.33
N ARG A 51 -20.07 5.41 -1.83
CA ARG A 51 -21.52 5.50 -2.01
C ARG A 51 -21.92 5.83 -3.46
N CYS A 52 -20.99 6.31 -4.28
CA CYS A 52 -21.23 6.62 -5.68
C CYS A 52 -21.21 5.38 -6.61
N GLY A 53 -20.96 4.18 -6.09
CA GLY A 53 -20.93 2.93 -6.87
C GLY A 53 -19.69 2.74 -7.74
N LYS A 54 -18.95 3.80 -8.08
CA LYS A 54 -17.66 3.76 -8.79
C LYS A 54 -16.58 4.48 -7.98
N ALA A 55 -16.03 3.77 -7.00
CA ALA A 55 -15.08 4.32 -6.05
C ALA A 55 -13.64 4.39 -6.60
N VAL A 56 -13.27 3.46 -7.48
CA VAL A 56 -11.97 3.42 -8.16
C VAL A 56 -12.21 3.47 -9.67
N GLU A 57 -11.60 4.44 -10.35
CA GLU A 57 -11.86 4.66 -11.77
C GLU A 57 -11.21 3.61 -12.68
N ASN A 58 -9.93 3.32 -12.39
CA ASN A 58 -9.06 2.49 -13.21
C ASN A 58 -8.64 1.20 -12.49
N ALA A 59 -9.62 0.56 -11.82
CA ALA A 59 -9.37 -0.60 -10.97
C ALA A 59 -8.71 -1.76 -11.72
N ARG A 60 -9.09 -1.97 -12.99
CA ARG A 60 -8.55 -3.06 -13.82
C ARG A 60 -7.07 -2.81 -14.16
N GLU A 61 -6.73 -1.59 -14.56
CA GLU A 61 -5.35 -1.22 -14.90
C GLU A 61 -4.44 -1.30 -13.67
N VAL A 62 -4.91 -0.81 -12.53
CA VAL A 62 -4.18 -0.88 -11.25
C VAL A 62 -3.95 -2.33 -10.85
N PHE A 63 -4.97 -3.18 -10.95
CA PHE A 63 -4.85 -4.60 -10.66
C PHE A 63 -3.82 -5.27 -11.57
N GLN A 64 -3.87 -5.02 -12.88
CA GLN A 64 -2.93 -5.61 -13.84
C GLN A 64 -1.49 -5.19 -13.55
N ARG A 65 -1.24 -3.91 -13.25
CA ARG A 65 0.10 -3.42 -12.91
C ARG A 65 0.60 -3.99 -11.58
N ALA A 66 -0.24 -4.03 -10.56
CA ALA A 66 0.10 -4.64 -9.27
C ALA A 66 0.36 -6.15 -9.40
N TYR A 67 -0.40 -6.85 -10.24
CA TYR A 67 -0.19 -8.26 -10.53
C TYR A 67 1.15 -8.51 -11.22
N GLN A 68 1.50 -7.70 -12.23
CA GLN A 68 2.81 -7.78 -12.88
C GLN A 68 3.96 -7.50 -11.92
N LEU A 69 3.81 -6.51 -11.03
CA LEU A 69 4.79 -6.24 -9.97
C LEU A 69 4.97 -7.46 -9.06
N GLY A 70 3.87 -8.07 -8.59
CA GLY A 70 3.91 -9.28 -7.78
C GLY A 70 4.60 -10.45 -8.49
N LEU A 71 4.35 -10.64 -9.79
CA LEU A 71 5.03 -11.67 -10.60
C LEU A 71 6.53 -11.42 -10.77
N GLN A 72 7.00 -10.17 -10.80
CA GLN A 72 8.44 -9.91 -10.82
C GLN A 72 9.05 -10.16 -9.45
N LEU A 73 8.35 -9.78 -8.38
CA LEU A 73 8.81 -9.99 -7.01
C LEU A 73 8.89 -11.48 -6.66
N SER A 74 7.94 -12.30 -7.12
CA SER A 74 7.96 -13.75 -6.87
C SER A 74 9.13 -14.50 -7.51
N LYS A 75 9.91 -13.83 -8.38
CA LYS A 75 11.14 -14.40 -8.97
C LYS A 75 12.40 -14.09 -8.15
N VAL A 76 12.31 -13.12 -7.24
CA VAL A 76 13.45 -12.63 -6.47
C VAL A 76 13.30 -12.90 -4.97
N VAL A 77 12.11 -13.27 -4.50
CA VAL A 77 11.87 -13.67 -3.11
C VAL A 77 11.07 -14.95 -2.98
N ASP A 78 11.34 -15.65 -1.89
CA ASP A 78 10.67 -16.88 -1.49
C ASP A 78 9.35 -16.61 -0.76
N TYR A 79 9.27 -15.49 -0.02
CA TYR A 79 8.08 -15.11 0.73
C TYR A 79 7.74 -13.62 0.62
N LEU A 80 6.44 -13.33 0.49
CA LEU A 80 5.92 -11.98 0.33
C LEU A 80 4.79 -11.71 1.33
N VAL A 81 4.98 -10.72 2.20
CA VAL A 81 3.92 -10.24 3.10
C VAL A 81 3.38 -8.92 2.57
N VAL A 82 2.06 -8.83 2.39
CA VAL A 82 1.40 -7.63 1.86
C VAL A 82 0.70 -6.88 2.99
N GLY A 83 1.33 -5.82 3.47
CA GLY A 83 0.73 -4.86 4.40
C GLY A 83 -0.10 -3.80 3.68
N ARG A 84 -1.00 -3.13 4.41
CA ARG A 84 -1.88 -2.08 3.88
C ARG A 84 -1.98 -0.92 4.84
N ALA A 85 -1.83 0.31 4.32
CA ALA A 85 -1.95 1.51 5.14
C ALA A 85 -2.82 2.57 4.46
N PHE A 86 -4.02 2.79 4.99
CA PHE A 86 -4.87 3.93 4.63
C PHE A 86 -5.83 4.27 5.78
N PRO A 87 -6.30 5.52 5.90
CA PRO A 87 -7.33 5.87 6.86
C PRO A 87 -8.66 5.21 6.49
N ALA A 88 -9.22 4.38 7.38
CA ALA A 88 -10.56 3.83 7.18
C ALA A 88 -11.60 4.97 7.01
N GLY A 89 -12.47 4.88 6.01
CA GLY A 89 -13.45 5.93 5.72
C GLY A 89 -14.21 5.71 4.40
N ARG A 90 -14.90 6.76 3.93
CA ARG A 90 -15.78 6.70 2.74
C ARG A 90 -15.03 6.65 1.39
N ARG A 91 -13.70 6.61 1.36
CA ARG A 91 -12.90 6.68 0.11
C ARG A 91 -11.91 5.50 0.02
N PRO A 92 -11.81 4.82 -1.14
CA PRO A 92 -10.99 3.62 -1.33
C PRO A 92 -9.49 3.93 -1.53
N PRO A 93 -8.62 2.90 -1.47
CA PRO A 93 -7.28 2.97 -0.86
C PRO A 93 -6.13 3.12 -1.85
N SER A 94 -4.88 3.17 -1.34
CA SER A 94 -3.69 3.14 -2.20
C SER A 94 -2.26 3.10 -1.56
N LEU A 95 -2.01 2.39 -0.45
CA LEU A 95 -0.62 2.06 -0.06
C LEU A 95 -0.49 0.60 0.37
N TYR A 96 0.40 -0.12 -0.29
CA TYR A 96 0.81 -1.47 0.09
C TYR A 96 2.28 -1.47 0.54
N PHE A 97 2.56 -2.22 1.60
CA PHE A 97 3.92 -2.58 2.01
C PHE A 97 4.15 -4.01 1.56
N LEU A 98 5.22 -4.25 0.82
CA LEU A 98 5.66 -5.60 0.49
C LEU A 98 6.86 -5.92 1.37
N GLN A 99 6.69 -6.88 2.28
CA GLN A 99 7.74 -7.41 3.15
C GLN A 99 8.34 -8.65 2.49
N GLN A 100 9.66 -8.75 2.59
CA GLN A 100 10.51 -9.76 1.98
C GLN A 100 11.09 -10.62 3.10
N GLU A 101 10.98 -11.94 3.03
CA GLU A 101 11.94 -12.86 3.69
C GLU A 101 12.71 -13.61 2.60
#